data_AF-A0A7K4CVK3-F1
#
_entry.id   AF-A0A7K4CVK3-F1
#
_cell.length_a   1.000
_cell.length_b   1.000
_cell.length_c   1.000
_cell.angle_alpha   90.00
_cell.angle_beta   90.00
_cell.angle_gamma   90.00
#
_symmetry.space_group_name_H-M   'P 1'
#
loop_
_entity.id
_entity.type
_entity.pdbx_description
1 polymer ?
#
loop_
_entity_poly.entity_id
_entity_poly.type
_entity_poly.pdbx_seq_one_letter_code
_entity_poly.pdbx_strand_id
1 'polypeptide(L)'
;MVTTRMSLYRLADKVRNEGFLDGQLQVAGGNQARVLERLEKNKNDSKRQQLTLKIVYGVLLGFVPFLPLYTYIQVTSLLSGGVVPVAALTFISVLLLVVYFGMVTMYLLVLGVQTVSGFLSGDAFEWLEILPIPQKKLHTVGFIVLWRAFDVPIVVVVVVFPVLMAIASGSAIVFFTCLGVSILNAFFLFCVIVLIAEKFNRILKGGETNSRKASAARILAMLGAVVA
;
A
#
# COMPACT_ATOMS: atom_id res chain seq x y z
N MET A 1 -17.15 -20.50 -32.07
CA MET A 1 -17.31 -19.64 -30.88
C MET A 1 -16.14 -19.89 -29.93
N VAL A 2 -15.15 -19.01 -29.93
CA VAL A 2 -13.98 -19.11 -29.04
C VAL A 2 -14.39 -18.53 -27.68
N THR A 3 -14.88 -19.38 -26.79
CA THR A 3 -15.04 -19.04 -25.37
C THR A 3 -13.65 -19.00 -24.74
N THR A 4 -12.91 -17.91 -24.98
CA THR A 4 -11.74 -17.57 -24.16
C THR A 4 -12.25 -17.42 -22.73
N ARG A 5 -12.13 -18.48 -21.92
CA ARG A 5 -12.36 -18.42 -20.48
C ARG A 5 -11.49 -17.29 -19.95
N MET A 6 -12.10 -16.14 -19.64
CA MET A 6 -11.39 -15.07 -18.96
C MET A 6 -10.93 -15.64 -17.63
N SER A 7 -9.62 -15.92 -17.52
CA SER A 7 -9.03 -16.33 -16.25
C SER A 7 -9.38 -15.29 -15.19
N LEU A 8 -9.69 -15.73 -13.96
CA LEU A 8 -10.02 -14.85 -12.84
C LEU A 8 -9.00 -13.71 -12.66
N TYR A 9 -7.73 -13.97 -13.00
CA TYR A 9 -6.66 -12.98 -13.00
C TYR A 9 -6.86 -11.81 -13.99
N ARG A 10 -7.36 -12.08 -15.20
CA ARG A 10 -7.67 -11.06 -16.22
C ARG A 10 -8.93 -10.28 -15.84
N LEU A 11 -9.89 -10.94 -15.21
CA LEU A 11 -11.10 -10.30 -14.69
C LEU A 11 -10.77 -9.31 -13.58
N ALA A 12 -9.90 -9.71 -12.65
CA ALA A 12 -9.37 -8.84 -11.60
C ALA A 12 -8.63 -7.61 -12.17
N ASP A 13 -7.94 -7.71 -13.31
CA ASP A 13 -7.30 -6.53 -13.93
C ASP A 13 -8.32 -5.46 -14.35
N LYS A 14 -9.46 -5.90 -14.89
CA LYS A 14 -10.52 -4.98 -15.34
C LYS A 14 -11.18 -4.27 -14.17
N VAL A 15 -11.58 -5.04 -13.16
CA VAL A 15 -12.15 -4.53 -11.90
C VAL A 15 -11.18 -3.57 -11.22
N ARG A 16 -9.88 -3.90 -11.22
CA ARG A 16 -8.84 -3.03 -10.68
C ARG A 16 -8.76 -1.69 -11.43
N ASN A 17 -8.92 -1.70 -12.74
CA ASN A 17 -8.85 -0.46 -13.53
C ASN A 17 -10.08 0.43 -13.30
N GLU A 18 -11.26 -0.17 -13.18
CA GLU A 18 -12.50 0.55 -12.90
C GLU A 18 -12.52 1.13 -11.49
N GLY A 19 -12.26 0.32 -10.46
CA GLY A 19 -12.25 0.83 -9.09
C GLY A 19 -11.13 1.85 -8.83
N PHE A 20 -10.01 1.79 -9.56
CA PHE A 20 -8.99 2.83 -9.49
C PHE A 20 -9.47 4.15 -10.12
N LEU A 21 -10.20 4.06 -11.23
CA LEU A 21 -10.78 5.23 -11.90
C LEU A 21 -11.88 5.86 -11.03
N ASP A 22 -12.76 5.07 -10.44
CA ASP A 22 -13.75 5.54 -9.47
C ASP A 22 -13.08 6.18 -8.24
N GLY A 23 -12.02 5.55 -7.73
CA GLY A 23 -11.21 6.13 -6.65
C GLY A 23 -10.67 7.52 -7.02
N GLN A 24 -10.14 7.69 -8.24
CA GLN A 24 -9.68 9.01 -8.69
C GLN A 24 -10.80 10.02 -8.84
N LEU A 25 -11.96 9.64 -9.38
CA LEU A 25 -13.10 10.54 -9.53
C LEU A 25 -13.65 10.98 -8.18
N GLN A 26 -13.70 10.07 -7.20
CA GLN A 26 -14.09 10.39 -5.83
C GLN A 26 -13.11 11.33 -5.15
N VAL A 27 -11.80 11.13 -5.36
CA VAL A 27 -10.75 12.03 -4.84
C VAL A 27 -10.76 13.39 -5.53
N ALA A 28 -11.03 13.44 -6.84
CA ALA A 28 -11.05 14.67 -7.63
C ALA A 28 -12.23 15.61 -7.31
N GLY A 29 -13.32 15.10 -6.73
CA GLY A 29 -14.48 15.89 -6.32
C GLY A 29 -15.04 16.76 -7.47
N GLY A 30 -15.01 18.09 -7.33
CA GLY A 30 -15.53 19.01 -8.35
C GLY A 30 -14.73 19.06 -9.67
N ASN A 31 -13.52 18.49 -9.72
CA ASN A 31 -12.67 18.50 -10.91
C ASN A 31 -12.77 17.21 -11.76
N GLN A 32 -13.81 16.41 -11.56
CA GLN A 32 -14.03 15.14 -12.28
C GLN A 32 -13.97 15.30 -13.81
N ALA A 33 -14.57 16.36 -14.37
CA ALA A 33 -14.59 16.62 -15.80
C ALA A 33 -13.19 16.71 -16.41
N ARG A 34 -12.22 17.31 -15.70
CA ARG A 34 -10.83 17.44 -16.16
C ARG A 34 -10.08 16.12 -16.12
N VAL A 35 -10.40 15.25 -15.15
CA VAL A 35 -9.82 13.89 -15.06
C VAL A 35 -10.35 13.03 -16.20
N LEU A 36 -11.65 13.09 -16.48
CA LEU A 36 -12.27 12.39 -17.60
C LEU A 36 -11.71 12.84 -18.95
N GLU A 37 -11.54 14.14 -19.18
CA GLU A 37 -10.97 14.67 -20.43
C GLU A 37 -9.53 14.18 -20.68
N ARG A 38 -8.72 14.06 -19.62
CA ARG A 38 -7.35 13.49 -19.72
C ARG A 38 -7.37 12.00 -20.07
N LEU A 39 -8.25 11.24 -19.43
CA LEU A 39 -8.40 9.80 -19.65
C LEU A 39 -8.98 9.48 -21.04
N GLU A 40 -9.86 10.33 -21.55
CA GLU A 40 -10.39 10.24 -22.91
C GLU A 40 -9.28 10.45 -23.95
N LYS A 41 -8.43 11.45 -23.75
CA LYS A 41 -7.27 11.73 -24.63
C LYS A 41 -6.23 10.61 -24.58
N ASN A 42 -6.13 9.85 -23.49
CA ASN A 42 -5.18 8.75 -23.39
C ASN A 42 -5.70 7.58 -22.54
N LYS A 43 -6.26 6.56 -23.21
CA LYS A 43 -6.79 5.33 -22.57
C LYS A 43 -5.76 4.54 -21.75
N ASN A 44 -4.47 4.74 -21.98
CA ASN A 44 -3.41 4.06 -21.23
C ASN A 44 -2.92 4.84 -20.01
N ASP A 45 -3.41 6.07 -19.80
CA ASP A 45 -2.92 6.93 -18.73
C ASP A 45 -3.24 6.37 -17.34
N SER A 46 -4.45 5.86 -17.13
CA SER A 46 -4.84 5.21 -15.86
C SER A 46 -3.94 4.01 -15.52
N LYS A 47 -3.61 3.17 -16.51
CA LYS A 47 -2.70 2.03 -16.31
C LYS A 47 -1.28 2.48 -15.98
N ARG A 48 -0.80 3.53 -16.65
CA ARG A 48 0.52 4.12 -16.38
C ARG A 48 0.57 4.73 -14.99
N GLN A 49 -0.45 5.48 -14.58
CA GLN A 49 -0.54 6.06 -13.24
C GLN A 49 -0.54 4.99 -12.14
N GLN A 50 -1.30 3.89 -12.31
CA GLN A 50 -1.24 2.77 -11.36
C GLN A 50 0.17 2.17 -11.25
N LEU A 51 0.86 1.98 -12.39
CA LEU A 51 2.20 1.45 -12.40
C LEU A 51 3.20 2.43 -11.76
N THR A 52 3.12 3.72 -12.10
CA THR A 52 3.93 4.79 -11.51
C THR A 52 3.75 4.82 -10.00
N LEU A 53 2.52 4.78 -9.51
CA LEU A 53 2.21 4.82 -8.08
C LEU A 53 2.83 3.62 -7.36
N LYS A 54 2.71 2.41 -7.91
CA LYS A 54 3.40 1.23 -7.36
C LYS A 54 4.91 1.37 -7.31
N ILE A 55 5.52 1.89 -8.37
CA ILE A 55 6.97 2.05 -8.46
C ILE A 55 7.44 3.12 -7.48
N VAL A 56 6.80 4.29 -7.46
CA VAL A 56 7.14 5.40 -6.56
C VAL A 56 7.07 4.96 -5.10
N TYR A 57 5.96 4.34 -4.69
CA TYR A 57 5.84 3.84 -3.32
C TYR A 57 6.76 2.66 -3.03
N GLY A 58 7.03 1.80 -4.01
CA GLY A 58 8.04 0.75 -3.89
C GLY A 58 9.44 1.33 -3.65
N VAL A 59 9.82 2.39 -4.36
CA VAL A 59 11.10 3.07 -4.16
C VAL A 59 11.12 3.74 -2.78
N LEU A 60 10.09 4.50 -2.42
CA LEU A 60 10.00 5.17 -1.11
C LEU A 60 10.11 4.16 0.05
N LEU A 61 9.35 3.07 0.00
CA LEU A 61 9.41 2.01 1.00
C LEU A 61 10.74 1.27 1.00
N GLY A 62 11.45 1.22 -0.13
CA GLY A 62 12.80 0.66 -0.22
C GLY A 62 13.86 1.52 0.49
N PHE A 63 13.65 2.83 0.59
CA PHE A 63 14.54 3.73 1.33
C PHE A 63 14.32 3.72 2.85
N VAL A 64 13.10 3.42 3.31
CA VAL A 64 12.78 3.46 4.75
C VAL A 64 13.65 2.50 5.60
N PRO A 65 13.98 1.28 5.14
CA PRO A 65 14.93 0.37 5.81
C PRO A 65 16.35 0.90 6.02
N PHE A 66 16.76 1.99 5.37
CA PHE A 66 18.06 2.60 5.66
C PHE A 66 18.12 3.20 7.08
N LEU A 67 16.99 3.56 7.67
CA LEU A 67 16.94 4.07 9.05
C LEU A 67 17.34 3.00 10.08
N PRO A 68 16.74 1.79 10.13
CA PRO A 68 17.20 0.75 11.03
C PRO A 68 18.62 0.25 10.67
N LEU A 69 19.02 0.29 9.40
CA LEU A 69 20.39 -0.02 8.97
C LEU A 69 21.41 0.94 9.59
N TYR A 70 21.17 2.25 9.49
CA TYR A 70 22.01 3.27 10.09
C TYR A 70 22.09 3.09 11.62
N THR A 71 20.95 2.80 12.24
CA THR A 71 20.86 2.52 13.68
C THR A 71 21.74 1.34 14.07
N TYR A 72 21.70 0.24 13.31
CA TYR A 72 22.53 -0.94 13.54
C TYR A 72 24.02 -0.63 13.49
N ILE A 73 24.48 0.11 12.46
CA ILE A 73 25.89 0.49 12.31
C ILE A 73 26.35 1.37 13.48
N GLN A 74 25.53 2.34 13.88
CA GLN A 74 25.87 3.22 15.01
C GLN A 74 25.95 2.45 16.33
N VAL A 75 24.97 1.59 16.61
CA VAL A 75 24.91 0.82 17.86
C VAL A 75 26.09 -0.14 17.97
N THR A 76 26.44 -0.83 16.89
CA THR A 76 27.60 -1.75 16.88
C THR A 76 28.92 -1.00 17.11
N SER A 77 29.09 0.18 16.51
CA SER A 77 30.27 1.02 16.75
C SER A 77 30.37 1.50 18.21
N LEU A 78 29.27 1.96 18.80
CA LEU A 78 29.25 2.45 20.19
C LEU A 78 29.44 1.33 21.21
N LEU A 79 28.91 0.13 20.94
CA LEU A 79 29.14 -1.05 21.76
C LEU A 79 30.63 -1.42 21.80
N SER A 80 31.32 -1.31 20.66
CA SER A 80 32.76 -1.61 20.59
C SER A 80 33.62 -0.59 21.35
N GLY A 81 33.15 0.65 21.51
CA GLY A 81 33.84 1.70 22.25
C GLY A 81 33.62 1.69 23.76
N GLY A 82 32.60 0.99 24.27
CA GLY A 82 32.35 0.83 25.71
C GLY A 82 31.94 2.10 26.49
N VAL A 83 31.70 3.23 25.79
CA VAL A 83 31.46 4.54 26.42
C VAL A 83 30.01 4.70 26.93
N VAL A 84 29.05 3.98 26.34
CA VAL A 84 27.61 4.18 26.57
C VAL A 84 27.00 2.96 27.27
N PRO A 85 26.14 3.15 28.31
CA PRO A 85 25.43 2.06 28.94
C PRO A 85 24.56 1.27 27.94
N VAL A 86 24.63 -0.06 27.99
CA VAL A 86 23.88 -0.95 27.08
C VAL A 86 22.38 -0.66 27.11
N ALA A 87 21.81 -0.34 28.27
CA ALA A 87 20.40 0.00 28.41
C ALA A 87 19.97 1.20 27.55
N ALA A 88 20.81 2.24 27.47
CA ALA A 88 20.52 3.43 26.67
C ALA A 88 20.57 3.12 25.17
N LEU A 89 21.53 2.31 24.73
CA LEU A 89 21.64 1.87 23.33
C LEU A 89 20.44 1.03 22.90
N THR A 90 20.01 0.08 23.74
CA THR A 90 18.83 -0.74 23.46
C THR A 90 17.56 0.12 23.37
N PHE A 91 17.40 1.09 24.27
CA PHE A 91 16.25 2.00 24.24
C PHE A 91 16.18 2.82 22.94
N ILE A 92 17.28 3.45 22.54
CA ILE A 92 17.36 4.22 21.29
C ILE A 92 17.05 3.33 20.07
N SER A 93 17.58 2.10 20.07
CA SER A 93 17.36 1.13 18.99
C SER A 93 15.87 0.78 18.85
N VAL A 94 15.20 0.48 19.96
CA VAL A 94 13.77 0.15 19.97
C VAL A 94 12.94 1.36 19.53
N LEU A 95 13.26 2.56 20.01
CA LEU A 95 12.56 3.79 19.61
C LEU A 95 12.63 4.00 18.09
N LEU A 96 13.82 3.88 17.49
CA LEU A 96 14.01 4.06 16.05
C LEU A 96 13.33 2.95 15.24
N LEU A 97 13.29 1.72 15.76
CA LEU A 97 12.54 0.61 15.15
C LEU A 97 11.02 0.90 15.12
N VAL A 98 10.47 1.46 16.20
CA VAL A 98 9.06 1.88 16.26
C VAL A 98 8.79 3.00 15.24
N VAL A 99 9.68 3.98 15.12
CA VAL A 99 9.58 5.05 14.11
C VAL A 99 9.61 4.45 12.70
N TYR A 100 10.50 3.50 12.43
CA TYR A 100 10.57 2.76 11.17
C TYR A 100 9.23 2.07 10.84
N PHE A 101 8.68 1.26 11.75
CA PHE A 101 7.40 0.59 11.52
C PHE A 101 6.24 1.59 11.37
N GLY A 102 6.26 2.69 12.12
CA GLY A 102 5.30 3.78 12.00
C GLY A 102 5.32 4.42 10.61
N MET A 103 6.50 4.71 10.07
CA MET A 103 6.65 5.27 8.73
C MET A 103 6.18 4.30 7.63
N VAL A 104 6.58 3.02 7.70
CA VAL A 104 6.10 2.00 6.75
C VAL A 104 4.57 1.89 6.77
N THR A 105 3.98 1.91 7.97
CA THR A 105 2.53 1.88 8.15
C THR A 105 1.88 3.11 7.51
N MET A 106 2.38 4.31 7.80
CA MET A 106 1.84 5.55 7.24
C MET A 106 1.90 5.56 5.71
N TYR A 107 3.03 5.20 5.11
CA TYR A 107 3.17 5.20 3.64
C TYR A 107 2.23 4.21 2.98
N LEU A 108 2.09 3.00 3.52
CA LEU A 108 1.15 2.01 2.99
C LEU A 108 -0.31 2.42 3.20
N LEU A 109 -0.62 3.14 4.27
CA LEU A 109 -1.96 3.69 4.48
C LEU A 109 -2.31 4.75 3.43
N VAL A 110 -1.39 5.67 3.12
CA VAL A 110 -1.62 6.68 2.09
C VAL A 110 -1.85 5.99 0.73
N LEU A 111 -1.00 5.04 0.36
CA LEU A 111 -1.19 4.27 -0.88
C LEU A 111 -2.51 3.49 -0.87
N GLY A 112 -2.86 2.89 0.27
CA GLY A 112 -4.07 2.09 0.38
C GLY A 112 -5.35 2.90 0.34
N VAL A 113 -5.36 4.09 0.92
CA VAL A 113 -6.50 5.01 0.81
C VAL A 113 -6.76 5.40 -0.65
N GLN A 114 -5.71 5.70 -1.43
CA GLN A 114 -5.89 6.11 -2.82
C GLN A 114 -6.28 4.97 -3.76
N THR A 115 -5.68 3.80 -3.54
CA THR A 115 -5.88 2.66 -4.44
C THR A 115 -7.11 1.84 -4.09
N VAL A 116 -7.45 1.69 -2.80
CA VAL A 116 -8.45 0.72 -2.33
C VAL A 116 -9.80 1.33 -2.02
N SER A 117 -9.88 2.65 -1.78
CA SER A 117 -11.17 3.32 -1.51
C SER A 117 -12.20 3.07 -2.61
N GLY A 118 -11.79 3.09 -3.87
CA GLY A 118 -12.67 2.78 -5.01
C GLY A 118 -12.93 1.29 -5.24
N PHE A 119 -12.14 0.37 -4.68
CA PHE A 119 -12.42 -1.08 -4.75
C PHE A 119 -13.41 -1.53 -3.68
N LEU A 120 -13.26 -1.04 -2.46
CA LEU A 120 -14.12 -1.41 -1.34
C LEU A 120 -15.49 -0.72 -1.39
N SER A 121 -15.71 0.17 -2.37
CA SER A 121 -17.01 0.75 -2.73
C SER A 121 -18.05 -0.33 -3.04
N GLY A 122 -17.64 -1.44 -3.67
CA GLY A 122 -18.56 -2.45 -4.20
C GLY A 122 -19.09 -2.12 -5.60
N ASP A 123 -19.05 -0.85 -6.01
CA ASP A 123 -19.57 -0.39 -7.32
C ASP A 123 -18.77 -1.01 -8.47
N ALA A 124 -17.45 -1.12 -8.29
CA ALA A 124 -16.56 -1.80 -9.24
C ALA A 124 -16.84 -3.31 -9.39
N PHE A 125 -17.67 -3.90 -8.50
CA PHE A 125 -18.08 -5.30 -8.54
C PHE A 125 -19.52 -5.49 -9.04
N GLU A 126 -20.35 -4.44 -9.17
CA GLU A 126 -21.76 -4.56 -9.57
C GLU A 126 -21.93 -5.25 -10.94
N TRP A 127 -21.09 -4.92 -11.92
CA TRP A 127 -21.17 -5.56 -13.24
C TRP A 127 -20.72 -7.02 -13.21
N LEU A 128 -19.89 -7.42 -12.23
CA LEU A 128 -19.49 -8.82 -12.06
C LEU A 128 -20.64 -9.67 -11.48
N GLU A 129 -21.58 -9.06 -10.76
CA GLU A 129 -22.77 -9.76 -10.25
C GLU A 129 -23.74 -10.14 -11.38
N ILE A 130 -23.71 -9.39 -12.49
CA ILE A 130 -24.52 -9.66 -13.68
C ILE A 130 -23.94 -10.85 -14.48
N LEU A 131 -22.67 -11.20 -14.28
CA LEU A 131 -22.05 -12.36 -14.92
C LEU A 131 -22.41 -13.66 -14.17
N PRO A 132 -22.54 -14.80 -14.87
CA PRO A 132 -22.81 -16.10 -14.25
C PRO A 132 -21.57 -16.67 -13.54
N ILE A 133 -21.07 -15.96 -12.53
CA ILE A 133 -19.90 -16.31 -11.73
C ILE A 133 -20.37 -16.67 -10.32
N PRO A 134 -19.96 -17.83 -9.77
CA PRO A 134 -20.34 -18.20 -8.41
C PRO A 134 -19.71 -17.24 -7.38
N GLN A 135 -20.46 -16.89 -6.34
CA GLN A 135 -20.04 -15.95 -5.27
C GLN A 135 -18.67 -16.26 -4.65
N LYS A 136 -18.34 -17.54 -4.47
CA LYS A 136 -17.01 -17.95 -3.97
C LYS A 136 -15.87 -17.41 -4.86
N LYS A 137 -16.06 -17.36 -6.18
CA LYS A 137 -15.07 -16.82 -7.13
C LYS A 137 -15.05 -15.29 -7.15
N LEU A 138 -16.16 -14.61 -6.85
CA LEU A 138 -16.22 -13.16 -6.68
C LEU A 138 -15.33 -12.70 -5.52
N HIS A 139 -15.39 -13.36 -4.37
CA HIS A 139 -14.49 -13.07 -3.24
C HIS A 139 -13.01 -13.28 -3.59
N THR A 140 -12.69 -14.34 -4.34
CA THR A 140 -11.32 -14.57 -4.83
C THR A 140 -10.86 -13.45 -5.76
N VAL A 141 -11.74 -12.94 -6.64
CA VAL A 141 -11.42 -11.80 -7.52
C VAL A 141 -11.13 -10.55 -6.70
N GLY A 142 -11.94 -10.25 -5.68
CA GLY A 142 -11.68 -9.11 -4.79
C GLY A 142 -10.32 -9.19 -4.08
N PHE A 143 -9.95 -10.36 -3.58
CA PHE A 143 -8.63 -10.58 -2.99
C PHE A 143 -7.50 -10.39 -4.02
N ILE A 144 -7.66 -10.93 -5.23
CA ILE A 144 -6.66 -10.78 -6.31
C ILE A 144 -6.52 -9.31 -6.73
N VAL A 145 -7.61 -8.54 -6.78
CA VAL A 145 -7.59 -7.10 -7.08
C VAL A 145 -6.74 -6.37 -6.04
N LEU A 146 -6.99 -6.63 -4.75
CA LEU A 146 -6.27 -5.98 -3.66
C LEU A 146 -4.80 -6.39 -3.64
N TRP A 147 -4.49 -7.68 -3.77
CA TRP A 147 -3.11 -8.14 -3.92
C TRP A 147 -2.39 -7.46 -5.10
N ARG A 148 -3.06 -7.33 -6.25
CA ARG A 148 -2.52 -6.64 -7.43
C ARG A 148 -2.44 -5.13 -7.27
N ALA A 149 -2.95 -4.52 -6.21
CA ALA A 149 -2.73 -3.11 -5.92
C ALA A 149 -1.44 -2.92 -5.09
N PHE A 150 -1.13 -3.85 -4.18
CA PHE A 150 -0.02 -3.74 -3.23
C PHE A 150 1.17 -4.68 -3.47
N ASP A 151 1.11 -5.53 -4.50
CA ASP A 151 2.15 -6.51 -4.83
C ASP A 151 3.57 -5.96 -4.71
N VAL A 152 3.89 -4.87 -5.40
CA VAL A 152 5.22 -4.25 -5.38
C VAL A 152 5.57 -3.67 -4.00
N PRO A 153 4.76 -2.75 -3.41
CA PRO A 153 5.02 -2.23 -2.06
C PRO A 153 5.24 -3.31 -0.99
N ILE A 154 4.41 -4.36 -0.97
CA ILE A 154 4.50 -5.44 0.03
C ILE A 154 5.78 -6.26 -0.19
N VAL A 155 6.09 -6.63 -1.43
CA VAL A 155 7.32 -7.37 -1.74
C VAL A 155 8.55 -6.57 -1.31
N VAL A 156 8.56 -5.26 -1.56
CA VAL A 156 9.65 -4.38 -1.12
C VAL A 156 9.80 -4.41 0.41
N VAL A 157 8.72 -4.22 1.17
CA VAL A 157 8.75 -4.23 2.64
C VAL A 157 9.25 -5.57 3.18
N VAL A 158 8.86 -6.68 2.55
CA VAL A 158 9.26 -8.02 2.97
C VAL A 158 10.72 -8.30 2.66
N VAL A 159 11.23 -7.87 1.51
CA VAL A 159 12.55 -8.28 1.00
C VAL A 159 13.66 -7.29 1.32
N VAL A 160 13.43 -5.98 1.21
CA VAL A 160 14.52 -4.99 1.28
C VAL A 160 15.13 -4.92 2.67
N PHE A 161 14.31 -4.92 3.73
CA PHE A 161 14.83 -4.86 5.10
C PHE A 161 15.72 -6.06 5.48
N PRO A 162 15.29 -7.33 5.28
CA PRO A 162 16.15 -8.48 5.55
C PRO A 162 17.42 -8.52 4.70
N VAL A 163 17.33 -8.17 3.41
CA VAL A 163 18.49 -8.18 2.52
C VAL A 163 19.53 -7.15 2.94
N LEU A 164 19.11 -5.91 3.25
CA LEU A 164 20.03 -4.88 3.73
C LEU A 164 20.69 -5.25 5.06
N MET A 165 19.92 -5.81 5.99
CA MET A 165 20.45 -6.26 7.28
C MET A 165 21.40 -7.45 7.13
N ALA A 166 21.15 -8.36 6.19
CA ALA A 166 22.07 -9.46 5.89
C ALA A 166 23.41 -8.96 5.35
N ILE A 167 23.38 -7.98 4.45
CA ILE A 167 24.60 -7.38 3.89
C ILE A 167 25.40 -6.67 4.98
N ALA A 168 24.75 -5.89 5.86
CA ALA A 168 25.46 -5.16 6.91
C ALA A 168 25.94 -6.03 8.06
N SER A 169 25.20 -7.06 8.45
CA SER A 169 25.56 -7.93 9.57
C SER A 169 26.46 -9.10 9.17
N GLY A 170 26.44 -9.51 7.89
CA GLY A 170 27.13 -10.71 7.41
C GLY A 170 26.62 -12.03 8.02
N SER A 171 25.48 -12.01 8.74
CA SER A 171 24.98 -13.15 9.51
C SER A 171 23.67 -13.71 8.97
N ALA A 172 23.65 -15.02 8.68
CA ALA A 172 22.46 -15.72 8.26
C ALA A 172 21.35 -15.71 9.33
N ILE A 173 21.74 -15.70 10.62
CA ILE A 173 20.77 -15.67 11.73
C ILE A 173 19.99 -14.36 11.71
N VAL A 174 20.68 -13.23 11.51
CA VAL A 174 20.06 -11.90 11.42
C VAL A 174 19.14 -11.81 10.20
N PHE A 175 19.53 -12.42 9.08
CA PHE A 175 18.67 -12.49 7.90
C PHE A 175 17.33 -13.19 8.20
N PHE A 176 17.36 -14.38 8.80
CA PHE A 176 16.13 -15.14 9.09
C PHE A 176 15.25 -14.46 10.14
N THR A 177 15.84 -13.83 11.16
CA THR A 177 15.05 -13.07 12.16
C THR A 177 14.40 -11.84 11.54
N CYS A 178 15.14 -11.06 10.74
CA CYS A 178 14.58 -9.92 10.00
C CYS A 178 13.49 -10.37 9.02
N LEU A 179 13.69 -11.48 8.30
CA LEU A 179 12.71 -12.03 7.37
C LEU A 179 11.41 -12.41 8.08
N GLY A 180 11.50 -13.10 9.23
CA GLY A 180 10.33 -13.46 10.04
C GLY A 180 9.56 -12.23 10.51
N VAL A 181 10.25 -11.22 11.02
CA VAL A 181 9.64 -9.94 11.46
C VAL A 181 9.01 -9.20 10.28
N SER A 182 9.67 -9.15 9.13
CA SER A 182 9.16 -8.50 7.92
C SER A 182 7.88 -9.16 7.39
N ILE A 183 7.81 -10.49 7.40
CA ILE A 183 6.61 -11.24 6.99
C ILE A 183 5.44 -10.94 7.94
N LEU A 184 5.67 -11.02 9.25
CA LEU A 184 4.64 -10.70 10.25
C LEU A 184 4.14 -9.27 10.11
N ASN A 185 5.07 -8.32 9.92
CA ASN A 185 4.73 -6.92 9.70
C ASN A 185 3.91 -6.74 8.42
N ALA A 186 4.27 -7.39 7.31
CA ALA A 186 3.52 -7.30 6.06
C ALA A 186 2.09 -7.84 6.19
N PHE A 187 1.89 -8.96 6.90
CA PHE A 187 0.55 -9.48 7.20
C PHE A 187 -0.26 -8.51 8.06
N PHE A 188 0.34 -7.97 9.12
CA PHE A 188 -0.31 -6.99 9.98
C PHE A 188 -0.73 -5.74 9.18
N LEU A 189 0.18 -5.20 8.37
CA LEU A 189 -0.06 -4.04 7.52
C LEU A 189 -1.18 -4.30 6.51
N PHE A 190 -1.18 -5.47 5.87
CA PHE A 190 -2.24 -5.86 4.94
C PHE A 190 -3.62 -5.84 5.62
N CYS A 191 -3.74 -6.43 6.81
CA CYS A 191 -4.99 -6.41 7.59
C CYS A 191 -5.42 -4.98 7.95
N VAL A 192 -4.49 -4.16 8.43
CA VAL A 192 -4.76 -2.76 8.82
C VAL A 192 -5.25 -1.94 7.63
N ILE A 193 -4.63 -2.11 6.46
CA ILE A 193 -5.02 -1.44 5.22
C ILE A 193 -6.45 -1.80 4.83
N VAL A 194 -6.80 -3.10 4.85
CA VAL A 194 -8.17 -3.56 4.51
C VAL A 194 -9.20 -2.88 5.42
N LEU A 195 -8.96 -2.88 6.74
CA LEU A 195 -9.88 -2.28 7.72
C LEU A 195 -10.02 -0.76 7.53
N ILE A 196 -8.90 -0.06 7.32
CA ILE A 196 -8.93 1.40 7.16
C ILE A 196 -9.54 1.79 5.82
N ALA A 197 -9.22 1.08 4.74
CA ALA A 197 -9.78 1.37 3.42
C ALA A 197 -11.29 1.17 3.39
N GLU A 198 -11.84 0.15 4.09
CA GLU A 198 -13.28 -0.04 4.22
C GLU A 198 -13.92 1.14 4.95
N LYS A 199 -13.32 1.56 6.07
CA LYS A 199 -13.80 2.70 6.86
C LYS A 199 -13.75 4.01 6.05
N PHE A 200 -12.70 4.20 5.24
CA PHE A 200 -12.53 5.37 4.39
C PHE A 200 -13.57 5.44 3.28
N ASN A 201 -13.84 4.31 2.62
CA ASN A 201 -14.89 4.20 1.61
C ASN A 201 -16.27 4.55 2.18
N ARG A 202 -16.63 4.04 3.38
CA ARG A 202 -17.89 4.42 4.05
C ARG A 202 -17.98 5.92 4.32
N ILE A 203 -16.87 6.57 4.69
CA ILE A 203 -16.82 8.03 4.94
C ILE A 203 -16.97 8.83 3.64
N LEU A 204 -16.37 8.36 2.54
CA LEU A 204 -16.45 9.04 1.23
C LEU A 204 -17.83 8.88 0.58
N LYS A 205 -18.45 7.69 0.68
CA LYS A 205 -19.79 7.43 0.15
C LYS A 205 -20.92 8.09 0.94
N GLY A 206 -20.78 8.23 2.26
CA GLY A 206 -21.80 8.84 3.12
C GLY A 206 -21.88 10.37 3.08
N GLY A 207 -21.30 11.03 2.07
CA GLY A 207 -20.90 12.43 2.14
C GLY A 207 -21.68 13.42 1.29
N GLU A 208 -22.98 13.61 1.54
CA GLU A 208 -23.67 14.87 1.20
C GLU A 208 -23.48 15.97 2.27
N THR A 209 -22.71 15.73 3.34
CA THR A 209 -22.55 16.71 4.42
C THR A 209 -21.10 16.98 4.79
N ASN A 210 -20.84 18.28 4.95
CA ASN A 210 -19.59 18.99 5.20
C ASN A 210 -18.92 18.61 6.55
N SER A 211 -18.57 17.33 6.72
CA SER A 211 -18.00 16.78 7.96
C SER A 211 -16.47 16.92 7.97
N ARG A 212 -15.90 17.41 9.09
CA ARG A 212 -14.44 17.48 9.33
C ARG A 212 -13.70 16.16 9.02
N LYS A 213 -14.38 15.02 9.17
CA LYS A 213 -13.84 13.68 8.87
C LYS A 213 -13.66 13.44 7.36
N ALA A 214 -14.59 13.92 6.54
CA ALA A 214 -14.50 13.83 5.08
C ALA A 214 -13.43 14.77 4.52
N SER A 215 -13.25 15.96 5.12
CA SER A 215 -12.17 16.88 4.74
C SER A 215 -10.79 16.34 5.08
N ALA A 216 -10.59 15.76 6.27
CA ALA A 216 -9.32 15.10 6.62
C ALA A 216 -8.99 13.94 5.68
N ALA A 217 -10.02 13.16 5.30
CA ALA A 217 -9.90 12.07 4.35
C ALA A 217 -9.45 12.56 2.95
N ARG A 218 -10.05 13.66 2.46
CA ARG A 218 -9.65 14.31 1.21
C ARG A 218 -8.25 14.89 1.25
N ILE A 219 -7.83 15.49 2.38
CA ILE A 219 -6.46 16.01 2.55
C ILE A 219 -5.43 14.87 2.49
N LEU A 220 -5.68 13.75 3.16
CA LEU A 220 -4.83 12.55 3.10
C LEU A 220 -4.74 11.99 1.67
N ALA A 221 -5.87 11.92 0.98
CA ALA A 221 -5.90 11.46 -0.41
C ALA A 221 -5.19 12.43 -1.37
N MET A 222 -5.29 13.75 -1.15
CA MET A 222 -4.55 14.76 -1.91
C MET A 222 -3.04 14.72 -1.63
N LEU A 223 -2.63 14.48 -0.38
CA LEU A 223 -1.21 14.32 -0.03
C LEU A 223 -0.57 13.16 -0.79
N GLY A 224 -1.26 12.02 -0.91
CA GLY A 224 -0.78 10.93 -1.74
C GLY A 224 -0.67 11.31 -3.23
N ALA A 225 -1.56 12.18 -3.74
CA ALA A 225 -1.63 12.55 -5.16
C ALA A 225 -0.59 13.61 -5.53
N VAL A 226 -0.05 14.33 -4.54
CA VAL A 226 1.09 15.25 -4.70
C VAL A 226 2.41 14.48 -4.65
N VAL A 227 2.45 13.36 -3.93
CA VAL A 227 3.65 12.51 -3.79
C VAL A 227 3.79 11.53 -4.97
N ALA A 228 2.69 11.15 -5.63
CA ALA A 228 2.64 10.31 -6.83
C ALA A 228 2.71 11.13 -8.12
#